data_AF-A0A3D4TBP8-F1
#
_entry.id   AF-A0A3D4TBP8-F1
#
_cell.length_a   1.000
_cell.length_b   1.000
_cell.length_c   1.000
_cell.angle_alpha   90.00
_cell.angle_beta   90.00
_cell.angle_gamma   90.00
#
_symmetry.space_group_name_H-M   'P 1'
#
loop_
_entity.id
_entity.type
_entity.pdbx_description
1 polymer ?
#
loop_
_entity_poly.entity_id
_entity_poly.type
_entity_poly.pdbx_seq_one_letter_code
_entity_poly.pdbx_strand_id
1 'polypeptide(L)'
;MRLIRFALISAVILFALATAIGLLLPSRVIVSRAVDIAAAPEKVRQFTHGIDRWKTWVAGMGDTSVHVFNAADAQIGNNRVTMQLQN
;
A
#
# COMPACT_ATOMS: atom_id res chain seq x y z
N MET A 1 -0.35 2.39 -47.31
CA MET A 1 0.83 3.15 -46.83
C MET A 1 0.46 4.41 -46.05
N ARG A 2 -0.28 5.37 -46.64
CA ARG A 2 -0.60 6.65 -45.96
C ARG A 2 -1.49 6.48 -44.71
N LEU A 3 -2.60 5.74 -44.81
CA LEU A 3 -3.50 5.50 -43.66
C LEU A 3 -2.82 4.79 -42.50
N ILE A 4 -2.06 3.73 -42.79
CA ILE A 4 -1.29 2.95 -41.80
C ILE A 4 -0.27 3.85 -41.10
N ARG A 5 0.43 4.71 -41.84
CA ARG A 5 1.38 5.68 -41.28
C ARG A 5 0.70 6.66 -40.34
N PHE A 6 -0.48 7.18 -40.69
CA PHE A 6 -1.23 8.07 -39.81
C PHE A 6 -1.76 7.36 -38.57
N ALA A 7 -2.24 6.13 -38.71
CA ALA A 7 -2.68 5.31 -37.57
C ALA A 7 -1.53 5.03 -36.59
N LEU A 8 -0.34 4.70 -37.10
CA LEU A 8 0.87 4.51 -36.28
C LEU A 8 1.26 5.79 -35.53
N ILE A 9 1.30 6.93 -36.22
CA ILE A 9 1.64 8.22 -35.58
C ILE A 9 0.61 8.57 -34.49
N SER A 10 -0.68 8.37 -34.77
CA SER A 10 -1.74 8.61 -33.80
C SER A 10 -1.63 7.70 -32.58
N ALA A 11 -1.34 6.41 -32.78
CA ALA A 11 -1.13 5.46 -31.68
C ALA A 11 0.05 5.88 -30.79
N VAL A 12 1.16 6.30 -31.39
CA VAL A 12 2.34 6.79 -30.65
C VAL A 12 2.01 8.04 -29.83
N ILE A 13 1.28 9.00 -30.43
CA ILE A 13 0.88 10.24 -29.73
C ILE A 13 -0.08 9.93 -28.58
N LEU A 14 -1.09 9.08 -28.80
CA LEU A 14 -2.03 8.70 -27.75
C LEU A 14 -1.33 7.94 -26.61
N PHE A 15 -0.40 7.05 -26.93
CA PHE A 15 0.41 6.36 -25.92
C PHE A 15 1.27 7.33 -25.11
N ALA A 16 1.91 8.30 -25.78
CA ALA A 16 2.71 9.33 -25.10
C ALA A 16 1.84 10.21 -24.18
N LEU A 17 0.64 10.60 -24.62
CA LEU A 17 -0.31 11.36 -23.80
C LEU A 17 -0.79 10.55 -22.59
N ALA A 18 -1.19 9.30 -22.78
CA ALA A 18 -1.63 8.43 -21.68
C ALA A 18 -0.52 8.22 -20.65
N THR A 19 0.71 8.03 -21.12
CA THR A 19 1.89 7.89 -20.26
C THR A 19 2.16 9.19 -19.50
N ALA A 20 2.13 10.34 -20.18
CA ALA A 20 2.32 11.65 -19.54
C ALA A 20 1.28 11.91 -18.45
N ILE A 21 0.00 11.59 -18.71
CA ILE A 21 -1.07 11.70 -17.72
C ILE A 21 -0.81 10.74 -16.54
N GLY A 22 -0.42 9.49 -16.81
CA GLY A 22 -0.09 8.52 -15.77
C GLY A 22 1.08 8.95 -14.88
N LEU A 23 2.08 9.65 -15.43
CA LEU A 23 3.22 10.19 -14.66
C LEU A 23 2.81 11.31 -13.70
N LEU A 24 1.71 12.02 -13.97
CA LEU A 24 1.19 13.06 -13.08
C LEU A 24 0.46 12.46 -11.87
N LEU A 25 0.11 11.17 -11.90
CA LEU A 25 -0.54 10.51 -10.79
C LEU A 25 0.50 10.11 -9.73
N PRO A 26 0.34 10.51 -8.46
CA PRO A 26 1.28 10.15 -7.41
C PRO A 26 1.27 8.64 -7.18
N SER A 27 2.43 8.01 -7.23
CA SER A 27 2.59 6.57 -6.99
C SER A 27 2.61 6.18 -5.52
N ARG A 28 2.59 7.17 -4.61
CA ARG A 28 2.59 6.96 -3.15
C ARG A 28 1.47 7.76 -2.51
N VAL A 29 0.67 7.09 -1.69
CA VAL A 29 -0.38 7.70 -0.88
C VAL A 29 0.01 7.54 0.59
N ILE A 30 0.01 8.64 1.33
CA ILE A 30 0.19 8.61 2.79
C ILE A 30 -1.19 8.64 3.42
N VAL A 31 -1.48 7.66 4.27
CA VAL A 31 -2.74 7.58 5.02
C VAL A 31 -2.42 7.75 6.50
N SER A 32 -3.08 8.70 7.16
CA SER A 32 -3.00 8.89 8.61
C SER A 32 -4.34 8.59 9.26
N ARG A 33 -4.30 7.90 10.40
CA ARG A 33 -5.48 7.61 11.23
C ARG A 33 -5.10 7.78 12.68
N ALA A 34 -5.90 8.55 13.41
CA ALA A 34 -5.82 8.70 14.85
C ALA A 34 -7.15 8.27 15.48
N VAL A 35 -7.07 7.66 16.65
CA VAL A 35 -8.23 7.28 17.46
C VAL A 35 -7.88 7.51 18.93
N ASP A 36 -8.82 8.07 19.69
CA ASP A 36 -8.64 8.26 21.12
C ASP A 36 -9.05 6.98 21.86
N ILE A 37 -8.15 6.49 22.72
CA ILE A 37 -8.36 5.28 23.51
C ILE A 37 -8.24 5.67 24.98
N ALA A 38 -9.28 5.40 25.76
CA ALA A 38 -9.29 5.61 27.21
C ALA A 38 -8.46 4.54 27.95
N ALA A 39 -7.17 4.42 27.64
CA ALA A 39 -6.25 3.48 28.26
C ALA A 39 -4.85 4.11 28.39
N ALA A 40 -4.08 3.61 29.36
CA ALA A 40 -2.68 4.01 29.52
C ALA A 40 -1.86 3.62 28.27
N PRO A 41 -0.91 4.46 27.80
CA PRO A 41 -0.14 4.22 26.57
C PRO A 41 0.57 2.86 26.55
N GLU A 42 1.06 2.41 27.71
CA GLU A 42 1.78 1.13 27.86
C GLU A 42 0.88 -0.05 27.52
N LYS A 43 -0.41 0.05 27.87
CA LYS A 43 -1.43 -0.98 27.58
C LYS A 43 -1.81 -1.02 26.10
N VAL A 44 -1.64 0.06 25.36
CA VAL A 44 -1.89 0.09 23.91
C VAL A 44 -0.66 -0.37 23.14
N ARG A 45 0.54 0.01 23.60
CA ARG A 45 1.82 -0.31 22.96
C ARG A 45 2.02 -1.81 22.78
N GLN A 46 1.59 -2.65 23.72
CA GLN A 46 1.66 -4.11 23.59
C GLN A 46 0.90 -4.67 22.37
N PHE A 47 -0.10 -3.96 21.84
CA PHE A 47 -0.89 -4.37 20.66
C PHE A 47 -0.38 -3.75 19.36
N THR A 48 0.32 -2.62 19.42
CA THR A 48 0.74 -1.84 18.25
C THR A 48 2.23 -2.01 17.91
N HIS A 49 3.05 -2.49 18.84
CA HIS A 49 4.51 -2.61 18.67
C HIS A 49 4.95 -3.63 17.60
N GLY A 50 4.09 -4.56 17.18
CA GLY A 50 4.44 -5.61 16.23
C GLY A 50 3.27 -6.07 15.36
N ILE A 51 3.56 -6.40 14.09
CA ILE A 51 2.55 -6.86 13.11
C ILE A 51 1.96 -8.21 13.56
N ASP A 52 2.73 -9.00 14.30
CA ASP A 52 2.29 -10.27 14.90
C ASP A 52 1.06 -10.10 15.80
N ARG A 53 0.92 -8.95 16.46
CA ARG A 53 -0.21 -8.66 17.36
C ARG A 53 -1.42 -8.08 16.66
N TRP A 54 -1.29 -7.63 15.42
CA TRP A 54 -2.40 -7.02 14.68
C TRP A 54 -3.53 -8.01 14.40
N LYS A 55 -3.25 -9.32 14.37
CA LYS A 55 -4.28 -10.36 14.25
C LYS A 55 -5.36 -10.28 15.33
N THR A 56 -5.10 -9.67 16.47
CA THR A 56 -6.07 -9.59 17.58
C THR A 56 -7.03 -8.42 17.49
N TRP A 57 -6.75 -7.40 16.67
CA TRP A 57 -7.51 -6.14 16.69
C TRP A 57 -7.65 -5.44 15.33
N VAL A 58 -6.83 -5.79 14.34
CA VAL A 58 -6.94 -5.27 12.97
C VAL A 58 -7.84 -6.20 12.17
N ALA A 59 -8.94 -5.67 11.66
CA ALA A 59 -9.85 -6.41 10.80
C ALA A 59 -9.12 -6.93 9.55
N GLY A 60 -9.41 -8.17 9.15
CA GLY A 60 -8.80 -8.83 7.98
C GLY A 60 -7.42 -9.47 8.24
N MET A 61 -6.78 -9.22 9.39
CA MET A 61 -5.49 -9.87 9.70
C MET A 61 -5.59 -11.37 10.01
N GLY A 62 -6.80 -11.87 10.25
CA GLY A 62 -7.08 -13.30 10.44
C GLY A 62 -7.26 -14.09 9.14
N ASP A 63 -7.23 -13.42 7.98
CA ASP A 63 -7.49 -14.07 6.69
C ASP A 63 -6.35 -15.01 6.28
N THR A 64 -6.67 -16.03 5.48
CA THR A 64 -5.70 -17.00 4.96
C THR A 64 -4.64 -16.39 4.07
N SER A 65 -4.89 -15.20 3.54
CA SER A 65 -3.97 -14.41 2.71
C SER A 65 -2.90 -13.66 3.52
N VAL A 66 -2.94 -13.76 4.86
CA VAL A 66 -2.03 -13.04 5.76
C VAL A 66 -0.96 -13.97 6.32
N HIS A 67 0.28 -13.73 5.91
CA HIS A 67 1.46 -14.44 6.38
C HIS A 67 2.39 -13.47 7.11
N VAL A 68 2.50 -13.63 8.42
CA VAL A 68 3.41 -12.82 9.24
C VAL A 68 4.73 -13.56 9.37
N PHE A 69 5.83 -12.95 8.91
CA PHE A 69 7.16 -13.54 8.99
C PHE A 69 7.86 -13.17 10.30
N ASN A 70 7.74 -11.90 10.72
CA ASN A 70 8.28 -11.40 11.98
C ASN A 70 7.48 -10.17 12.47
N ALA A 71 7.93 -9.54 13.56
CA ALA A 71 7.24 -8.39 14.17
C ALA A 71 7.20 -7.13 13.27
N ALA A 72 8.04 -7.03 12.24
CA ALA A 72 8.15 -5.86 11.37
C ALA A 72 7.87 -6.16 9.88
N ASP A 73 7.54 -7.40 9.51
CA ASP A 73 7.40 -7.85 8.13
C ASP A 73 6.29 -8.90 7.98
N ALA A 74 5.36 -8.61 7.09
CA ALA A 74 4.27 -9.51 6.75
C ALA A 74 3.88 -9.38 5.28
N GLN A 75 3.32 -10.45 4.75
CA GLN A 75 2.59 -10.47 3.50
C GLN A 75 1.10 -10.45 3.78
N ILE A 76 0.39 -9.50 3.15
CA ILE A 76 -1.06 -9.34 3.22
C ILE A 76 -1.57 -9.36 1.78
N GLY A 77 -2.15 -10.49 1.37
CA GLY A 77 -2.51 -10.73 -0.02
C GLY A 77 -1.27 -10.72 -0.92
N ASN A 78 -1.26 -9.83 -1.92
CA ASN A 78 -0.14 -9.66 -2.86
C ASN A 78 0.85 -8.56 -2.42
N ASN A 79 0.63 -7.97 -1.25
CA ASN A 79 1.38 -6.81 -0.78
C ASN A 79 2.29 -7.22 0.39
N ARG A 80 3.52 -6.70 0.38
CA ARG A 80 4.43 -6.78 1.53
C ARG A 80 4.30 -5.52 2.36
N VAL A 81 4.08 -5.70 3.65
CA VAL A 81 3.96 -4.62 4.62
C VAL A 81 5.14 -4.69 5.56
N THR A 82 5.87 -3.58 5.65
CA THR A 82 7.00 -3.44 6.56
C THR A 82 6.76 -2.28 7.51
N MET A 83 7.07 -2.48 8.80
CA MET A 83 7.10 -1.38 9.75
C MET A 83 8.45 -0.69 9.67
N GLN A 84 8.44 0.61 9.35
CA GLN A 84 9.62 1.45 9.54
C GLN A 84 9.54 2.05 10.94
N LEU A 85 10.47 1.67 11.83
CA LEU A 85 10.68 2.42 13.06
C LEU A 85 11.13 3.82 12.66
N GLN A 86 10.27 4.80 12.89
CA GLN A 86 10.62 6.20 12.74
C GLN A 86 11.46 6.55 13.98
N ASN A 87 12.79 6.56 13.80
CA ASN A 87 13.76 7.03 14.80
C ASN A 87 13.56 8.52 15.10
#